data_AF-A0A365TH52-F1
#
_entry.id   AF-A0A365TH52-F1
#
_cell.length_a   1.000
_cell.length_b   1.000
_cell.length_c   1.000
_cell.angle_alpha   90.00
_cell.angle_beta   90.00
_cell.angle_gamma   90.00
#
_symmetry.space_group_name_H-M   'P 1'
#
loop_
_entity.id
_entity.type
_entity.pdbx_description
1 polymer ?
#
loop_
_entity_poly.entity_id
_entity_poly.type
_entity_poly.pdbx_seq_one_letter_code
_entity_poly.pdbx_strand_id
1 'polypeptide(L)'
;MDAQQRVAAFVAEHEMDAPPAFRLLDLASEVGELAKDANESSAYGANPDEVSVNPDEIGDALFALLALATSLDVDAEAALDGALEKYERRLDDRGEMSSGE
;
A
#
# COMPACT_ATOMS: atom_id res chain seq x y z
N MET A 1 -19.15 2.43 4.78
CA MET A 1 -18.20 3.56 4.84
C MET A 1 -16.98 3.10 4.10
N ASP A 2 -16.54 3.92 3.16
CA ASP A 2 -15.27 3.74 2.47
C ASP A 2 -14.13 3.68 3.52
N ALA A 3 -13.12 2.83 3.28
CA ALA A 3 -12.02 2.59 4.20
C ALA A 3 -11.24 3.89 4.48
N GLN A 4 -11.06 4.74 3.47
CA GLN A 4 -10.42 6.04 3.64
C GLN A 4 -11.21 6.93 4.60
N GLN A 5 -12.54 7.02 4.44
CA GLN A 5 -13.40 7.79 5.36
C GLN A 5 -13.33 7.27 6.80
N ARG A 6 -13.24 5.95 7.00
CA ARG A 6 -13.10 5.34 8.32
C ARG A 6 -11.76 5.71 8.96
N VAL A 7 -10.66 5.70 8.19
CA VAL A 7 -9.33 6.15 8.66
C VAL A 7 -9.34 7.63 8.99
N ALA A 8 -9.91 8.47 8.11
CA ALA A 8 -10.01 9.92 8.32
C ALA A 8 -10.78 10.25 9.61
N ALA A 9 -11.92 9.58 9.84
CA ALA A 9 -12.70 9.75 11.06
C ALA A 9 -11.91 9.35 12.31
N PHE A 10 -11.20 8.21 12.26
CA PHE A 10 -10.36 7.75 13.37
C PHE A 10 -9.21 8.73 13.68
N VAL A 11 -8.53 9.23 12.65
CA VAL A 11 -7.45 10.23 12.81
C VAL A 11 -7.99 11.51 13.47
N ALA A 12 -9.15 11.99 13.02
CA ALA A 12 -9.78 13.19 13.56
C ALA A 12 -10.26 12.99 15.01
N GLU A 13 -10.87 11.84 15.32
CA GLU A 13 -11.34 11.51 16.67
C GLU A 13 -10.20 11.46 17.70
N HIS A 14 -9.02 11.01 17.27
CA HIS A 14 -7.85 10.85 18.13
C HIS A 14 -6.81 11.96 18.01
N GLU A 15 -7.13 13.06 17.31
CA GLU A 15 -6.23 14.22 17.11
C GLU A 15 -4.85 13.81 16.55
N MET A 16 -4.83 12.79 15.69
CA MET A 16 -3.60 12.21 15.13
C MET A 16 -3.16 12.89 13.83
N ASP A 17 -3.66 14.07 13.52
CA ASP A 17 -3.35 14.79 12.28
C ASP A 17 -1.85 15.07 12.14
N ALA A 18 -1.34 14.88 10.92
CA ALA A 18 0.07 15.11 10.60
C ALA A 18 0.21 15.68 9.19
N PRO A 19 1.18 16.59 8.95
CA PRO A 19 1.55 17.04 7.61
C PRO A 19 1.83 15.87 6.65
N PRO A 20 1.54 16.03 5.33
CA PRO A 20 1.74 14.97 4.35
C PRO A 20 3.16 14.39 4.32
N ALA A 21 4.17 15.23 4.58
CA ALA A 21 5.56 14.78 4.65
C ALA A 21 5.79 13.76 5.77
N PHE A 22 5.13 13.90 6.93
CA PHE A 22 5.23 12.93 8.01
C PHE A 22 4.39 11.69 7.73
N ARG A 23 3.18 11.84 7.17
CA ARG A 23 2.38 10.69 6.71
C ARG A 23 3.12 9.80 5.70
N LEU A 24 3.90 10.42 4.81
CA LEU A 24 4.74 9.68 3.86
C LEU A 24 5.87 8.92 4.57
N LEU A 25 6.47 9.50 5.61
CA LEU A 25 7.48 8.84 6.41
C LEU A 25 6.89 7.70 7.24
N ASP A 26 5.68 7.87 7.78
CA ASP A 26 4.93 6.81 8.47
C ASP A 26 4.71 5.64 7.51
N LEU A 27 4.17 5.90 6.31
CA LEU A 27 3.99 4.85 5.29
C LEU A 27 5.29 4.13 4.93
N ALA A 28 6.40 4.87 4.79
CA ALA A 28 7.70 4.27 4.54
C ALA A 28 8.18 3.38 5.71
N SER A 29 7.84 3.76 6.94
CA SER A 29 8.13 2.96 8.14
C SER A 29 7.34 1.65 8.15
N GLU A 30 6.04 1.67 7.89
CA GLU A 30 5.21 0.46 7.88
C GLU A 30 5.62 -0.52 6.76
N VAL A 31 6.01 0.01 5.59
CA VAL A 31 6.61 -0.82 4.53
C VAL A 31 7.98 -1.38 4.96
N GLY A 32 8.71 -0.66 5.81
CA GLY A 32 9.95 -1.14 6.41
C GLY A 32 9.75 -2.32 7.36
N GLU A 33 8.68 -2.32 8.16
CA GLU A 33 8.34 -3.45 9.03
C GLU A 33 7.92 -4.68 8.20
N LEU A 34 7.14 -4.50 7.13
CA LEU A 34 6.87 -5.58 6.16
C LEU A 34 8.16 -6.17 5.56
N ALA A 35 9.12 -5.31 5.21
CA ALA A 35 10.40 -5.75 4.67
C ALA A 35 11.25 -6.49 5.73
N LYS A 36 11.18 -6.06 6.98
CA LYS A 36 11.85 -6.72 8.10
C LYS A 36 11.27 -8.11 8.34
N ASP A 37 9.95 -8.27 8.37
CA ASP A 37 9.29 -9.57 8.48
C ASP A 37 9.71 -10.52 7.37
N ALA A 38 9.70 -10.06 6.12
CA ALA A 38 10.14 -10.86 4.98
C ALA A 38 11.62 -11.26 5.09
N ASN A 39 12.46 -10.35 5.58
CA ASN A 39 13.88 -10.60 5.75
C ASN A 39 14.17 -11.59 6.89
N GLU A 40 13.46 -11.48 8.02
CA GLU A 40 13.62 -12.40 9.15
C GLU A 40 13.08 -13.80 8.82
N SER A 41 11.88 -13.88 8.24
CA SER A 41 11.25 -15.16 7.86
C SER A 41 12.04 -15.92 6.79
N SER A 42 12.66 -15.21 5.84
CA SER A 42 13.55 -15.82 4.85
C SER A 42 14.96 -16.15 5.36
N ALA A 43 15.21 -16.04 6.67
CA ALA A 43 16.54 -16.19 7.27
C ALA A 43 17.60 -15.32 6.56
N TYR A 44 17.27 -14.04 6.36
CA TYR A 44 18.10 -13.05 5.67
C TYR A 44 18.45 -13.47 4.23
N GLY A 45 17.49 -14.06 3.54
CA GLY A 45 17.61 -14.54 2.17
C GLY A 45 18.21 -15.94 1.99
N ALA A 46 18.53 -16.64 3.08
CA ALA A 46 18.96 -18.04 2.99
C ALA A 46 17.83 -18.98 2.55
N ASN A 47 16.59 -18.64 2.92
CA ASN A 47 15.37 -19.40 2.62
C ASN A 47 14.33 -18.50 1.94
N PRO A 48 14.52 -18.09 0.66
CA PRO A 48 13.64 -17.13 0.00
C PRO A 48 12.19 -17.61 -0.18
N ASP A 49 11.94 -18.92 -0.13
CA ASP A 49 10.60 -19.49 -0.26
C ASP A 49 9.82 -19.49 1.09
N GLU A 50 10.47 -19.14 2.20
CA GLU A 50 9.87 -19.09 3.54
C GLU A 50 9.39 -17.69 3.95
N VAL A 51 9.34 -16.75 3.00
CA VAL A 51 8.85 -15.38 3.24
C VAL A 51 7.43 -15.41 3.82
N SER A 52 7.29 -14.79 4.98
CA SER A 52 6.03 -14.60 5.68
C SER A 52 6.01 -13.18 6.27
N VAL A 53 4.86 -12.53 6.16
CA VAL A 53 4.62 -11.20 6.74
C VAL A 53 3.43 -11.27 7.70
N ASN A 54 3.49 -10.52 8.79
CA ASN A 54 2.36 -10.38 9.70
C ASN A 54 1.23 -9.60 9.00
N PRO A 55 -0.01 -10.12 8.96
CA PRO A 55 -1.16 -9.39 8.41
C PRO A 55 -1.42 -8.03 9.06
N ASP A 56 -1.03 -7.84 10.33
CA ASP A 56 -1.20 -6.58 11.03
C ASP A 56 -0.39 -5.45 10.34
N GLU A 57 0.83 -5.74 9.89
CA GLU A 57 1.71 -4.78 9.20
C GLU A 57 1.15 -4.36 7.83
N ILE A 58 0.39 -5.25 7.17
CA ILE A 58 -0.36 -4.89 5.95
C ILE A 58 -1.48 -3.90 6.31
N GLY A 59 -2.15 -4.11 7.44
CA GLY A 59 -3.17 -3.22 7.98
C GLY A 59 -2.59 -1.84 8.30
N ASP A 60 -1.43 -1.79 8.94
CA ASP A 60 -0.77 -0.55 9.33
C ASP A 60 -0.27 0.23 8.11
N ALA A 61 0.35 -0.45 7.13
CA ALA A 61 0.72 0.16 5.86
C ALA A 61 -0.51 0.72 5.09
N LEU A 62 -1.63 -0.02 5.09
CA LEU A 62 -2.87 0.45 4.48
C LEU A 62 -3.44 1.66 5.23
N PHE A 63 -3.44 1.65 6.56
CA PHE A 63 -3.84 2.79 7.38
C PHE A 63 -3.01 4.03 7.03
N ALA A 64 -1.68 3.89 7.01
CA ALA A 64 -0.76 4.99 6.71
C ALA A 64 -0.98 5.54 5.29
N LEU A 65 -1.21 4.67 4.29
CA LEU A 65 -1.51 5.09 2.92
C LEU A 65 -2.83 5.87 2.82
N LEU A 66 -3.89 5.41 3.47
CA LEU A 66 -5.19 6.08 3.46
C LEU A 66 -5.16 7.41 4.22
N ALA A 67 -4.41 7.48 5.32
CA ALA A 67 -4.16 8.72 6.06
C ALA A 67 -3.35 9.71 5.21
N LEU A 68 -2.34 9.24 4.47
CA LEU A 68 -1.58 10.05 3.52
C LEU A 68 -2.48 10.58 2.39
N ALA A 69 -3.29 9.71 1.77
CA ALA A 69 -4.22 10.11 0.69
C ALA A 69 -5.18 11.20 1.17
N THR A 70 -5.76 11.02 2.36
CA THR A 70 -6.61 12.03 3.01
C THR A 70 -5.86 13.35 3.23
N SER A 71 -4.61 13.31 3.72
CA SER A 71 -3.81 14.52 3.95
C SER A 71 -3.43 15.27 2.66
N LEU A 72 -3.41 14.57 1.53
CA LEU A 72 -3.09 15.11 0.20
C LEU A 72 -4.35 15.51 -0.60
N ASP A 73 -5.54 15.37 -0.03
CA ASP A 73 -6.82 15.55 -0.73
C ASP A 73 -6.95 14.66 -1.99
N VAL A 74 -6.48 13.41 -1.86
CA VAL A 74 -6.55 12.39 -2.90
C VAL A 74 -7.61 11.35 -2.53
N ASP A 75 -8.51 11.07 -3.48
CA ASP A 75 -9.43 9.94 -3.41
C ASP A 75 -8.67 8.64 -3.71
N ALA A 76 -8.55 7.78 -2.71
CA ALA A 76 -7.77 6.54 -2.80
C ALA A 76 -8.42 5.49 -3.71
N GLU A 77 -9.76 5.42 -3.75
CA GLU A 77 -10.50 4.48 -4.58
C GLU A 77 -10.34 4.85 -6.06
N ALA A 78 -10.55 6.13 -6.40
CA ALA A 78 -10.32 6.63 -7.75
C ALA A 78 -8.85 6.47 -8.20
N ALA A 79 -7.89 6.66 -7.29
CA ALA A 79 -6.48 6.45 -7.57
C ALA A 79 -6.15 4.96 -7.85
N LEU A 80 -6.78 4.05 -7.11
CA LEU A 80 -6.65 2.61 -7.32
C LEU A 80 -7.26 2.19 -8.65
N ASP A 81 -8.48 2.62 -8.96
CA ASP A 81 -9.16 2.33 -10.24
C ASP A 81 -8.29 2.77 -11.42
N GLY A 82 -7.77 4.00 -11.38
CA GLY A 82 -6.86 4.52 -12.40
C GLY A 82 -5.53 3.76 -12.52
N ALA A 83 -5.08 3.06 -11.46
CA ALA A 83 -3.92 2.19 -11.52
C ALA A 83 -4.28 0.82 -12.13
N LEU A 84 -5.42 0.24 -11.76
CA LEU A 84 -5.93 -1.03 -12.29
C LEU A 84 -6.15 -0.96 -13.80
N GLU A 85 -6.83 0.08 -14.29
CA GLU A 85 -7.04 0.29 -15.73
C GLU A 85 -5.71 0.35 -16.51
N LYS A 86 -4.66 0.95 -15.93
CA LYS A 86 -3.34 1.00 -16.55
C LYS A 86 -2.68 -0.38 -16.60
N TYR A 87 -2.89 -1.22 -15.59
CA TYR A 87 -2.36 -2.58 -15.58
C TYR A 87 -3.09 -3.46 -16.58
N GLU A 88 -4.41 -3.36 -16.68
CA GLU A 88 -5.23 -4.06 -17.67
C GLU A 88 -4.77 -3.74 -19.10
N ARG A 89 -4.67 -2.45 -19.46
CA ARG A 89 -4.18 -2.02 -20.77
C ARG A 89 -2.79 -2.59 -21.10
N ARG A 90 -1.87 -2.60 -20.13
CA ARG A 90 -0.52 -3.16 -20.33
C ARG A 90 -0.51 -4.67 -20.52
N LEU A 91 -1.48 -5.38 -19.97
CA LEU A 91 -1.61 -6.83 -20.16
C LEU A 91 -2.17 -7.13 -21.55
N ASP A 92 -3.17 -6.37 -21.99
CA ASP A 92 -3.74 -6.49 -23.33
C ASP A 92 -2.70 -6.19 -24.41
N ASP A 93 -1.94 -5.10 -24.29
CA ASP A 93 -0.86 -4.75 -25.22
C ASP A 93 0.20 -5.87 -25.32
N ARG A 94 0.53 -6.53 -24.20
CA ARG A 94 1.47 -7.67 -24.18
C ARG A 94 0.86 -8.95 -24.75
N GLY A 95 -0.43 -9.18 -24.53
CA GLY A 95 -1.17 -10.31 -25.10
C GLY A 95 -1.28 -10.21 -26.62
N GLU A 96 -1.54 -9.00 -27.14
CA GLU A 96 -1.56 -8.71 -28.57
C GLU A 96 -0.17 -8.90 -29.21
N MET A 97 0.91 -8.49 -28.53
CA MET A 97 2.27 -8.76 -29.01
C MET A 97 2.67 -10.25 -28.96
N SER A 98 2.06 -11.06 -28.09
CA SER A 98 2.36 -12.50 -27.95
C SER A 98 1.58 -13.40 -28.91
N SER A 99 0.50 -12.93 -29.54
CA SER A 99 -0.32 -13.73 -30.47
C SER A 99 0.17 -13.65 -31.93
N GLY A 100 1.40 -13.20 -32.15
CA GLY A 100 2.02 -13.08 -33.47
C GLY A 100 3.06 -14.16 -33.79
N GLU A 101 2.72 -15.45 -33.67
CA GLU A 101 3.43 -16.57 -34.32
C GLU A 101 2.46 -17.67 -34.79
#